data_AF-A0A925U9E6-F1
#
_entry.id   AF-A0A925U9E6-F1
#
_cell.length_a   1.000
_cell.length_b   1.000
_cell.length_c   1.000
_cell.angle_alpha   90.00
_cell.angle_beta   90.00
_cell.angle_gamma   90.00
#
_symmetry.space_group_name_H-M   'P 1'
#
loop_
_entity.id
_entity.type
_entity.pdbx_description
1 polymer ?
#
loop_
_entity_poly.entity_id
_entity_poly.type
_entity_poly.pdbx_seq_one_letter_code
_entity_poly.pdbx_strand_id
1 'polypeptide(L)' 'MYIDYMISKRMLEIAYKNGKVYRYFDVEPEVWDDYRDLVKSGGSSGVYVNFNVKPHFECKEVE' A
#
# COMPACT_ATOMS: atom_id res chain seq x y z
N MET A 1 -2.40 0.23 11.25
CA MET A 1 -2.39 -0.12 9.83
C MET A 1 -1.01 -0.63 9.54
N TYR A 2 -0.91 -1.76 8.86
CA TYR A 2 0.34 -2.36 8.43
C TYR A 2 0.33 -2.41 6.91
N ILE A 3 1.47 -2.13 6.29
CA ILE A 3 1.63 -2.13 4.83
C ILE A 3 2.88 -2.94 4.52
N ASP A 4 2.75 -3.91 3.63
CA ASP A 4 3.85 -4.74 3.15
C ASP A 4 3.84 -4.81 1.63
N TYR A 5 5.02 -5.02 1.04
CA TYR A 5 5.19 -5.11 -0.41
C TYR A 5 5.93 -6.37 -0.83
N MET A 6 5.28 -7.15 -1.69
CA MET A 6 5.83 -8.38 -2.24
C MET A 6 6.38 -8.12 -3.65
N ILE A 7 7.69 -7.84 -3.74
CA ILE A 7 8.36 -7.45 -4.99
C ILE A 7 8.21 -8.48 -6.12
N SER A 8 8.28 -9.77 -5.82
CA SER A 8 8.16 -10.85 -6.80
C SER A 8 6.78 -10.92 -7.45
N LYS A 9 5.75 -10.34 -6.80
CA LYS A 9 4.36 -10.31 -7.29
C LYS A 9 3.88 -8.91 -7.64
N ARG A 10 4.73 -7.88 -7.48
CA ARG A 10 4.35 -6.45 -7.62
C ARG A 10 3.04 -6.15 -6.88
N MET A 11 2.97 -6.56 -5.62
CA MET A 11 1.74 -6.56 -4.84
C MET A 11 1.94 -5.83 -3.52
N LEU A 12 1.04 -4.90 -3.22
CA LEU A 12 1.00 -4.17 -1.95
C LEU A 12 -0.15 -4.71 -1.09
N GLU A 13 0.16 -5.17 0.12
CA GLU A 13 -0.83 -5.61 1.09
C GLU A 13 -1.02 -4.54 2.18
N ILE A 14 -2.27 -4.19 2.47
CA ILE A 14 -2.64 -3.18 3.45
C ILE A 14 -3.61 -3.79 4.46
N ALA A 15 -3.15 -3.94 5.70
CA ALA A 15 -3.97 -4.37 6.82
C ALA A 15 -4.43 -3.17 7.67
N TYR A 16 -5.73 -2.92 7.70
CA TYR A 16 -6.35 -1.83 8.45
C TYR A 16 -6.63 -2.21 9.91
N LYS A 17 -6.77 -1.20 10.78
CA LYS A 17 -7.03 -1.42 12.22
C LYS A 17 -8.37 -2.11 12.51
N ASN A 18 -9.31 -2.05 11.57
CA ASN A 18 -10.63 -2.71 11.67
C ASN A 18 -10.60 -4.18 11.23
N GLY A 19 -9.42 -4.75 10.98
CA GLY A 19 -9.25 -6.15 10.59
C GLY A 19 -9.35 -6.40 9.08
N LYS A 20 -9.75 -5.41 8.27
CA LYS A 20 -9.81 -5.58 6.81
C LYS A 20 -8.41 -5.57 6.20
N VAL A 21 -8.14 -6.51 5.30
CA VAL A 21 -6.89 -6.57 4.54
C VAL A 21 -7.19 -6.41 3.06
N TYR A 22 -6.42 -5.58 2.37
CA TYR A 22 -6.54 -5.36 0.92
C TYR A 22 -5.23 -5.68 0.24
N ARG A 23 -5.30 -6.37 -0.90
CA ARG A 23 -4.17 -6.58 -1.79
C ARG A 23 -4.37 -5.76 -3.05
N TYR A 24 -3.42 -4.88 -3.33
CA TYR A 24 -3.32 -4.10 -4.55
C TYR A 24 -2.36 -4.80 -5.51
N PHE A 25 -2.78 -4.96 -6.75
CA PHE A 25 -2.03 -5.70 -7.77
C PHE A 25 -1.31 -4.74 -8.72
N ASP A 26 -0.29 -5.26 -9.40
CA ASP A 26 0.50 -4.54 -10.40
C ASP A 26 1.11 -3.21 -9.89
N VAL A 27 1.39 -3.12 -8.59
CA VAL A 27 2.00 -1.95 -7.95
C VAL A 27 3.50 -1.95 -8.26
N GLU A 28 3.97 -0.92 -8.98
CA GLU A 28 5.37 -0.78 -9.31
C GLU A 28 6.25 -0.61 -8.05
N PRO A 29 7.50 -1.12 -8.06
CA PRO A 29 8.42 -0.99 -6.93
C PRO A 29 8.68 0.47 -6.52
N GLU A 30 8.63 1.40 -7.47
CA GLU A 30 8.81 2.84 -7.24
C GLU A 30 7.75 3.40 -6.28
N VAL A 31 6.50 2.94 -6.38
CA VAL A 31 5.42 3.33 -5.46
C VAL A 31 5.71 2.87 -4.03
N TRP A 32 6.33 1.70 -3.88
CA TRP A 32 6.78 1.21 -2.59
C TRP A 32 7.96 2.01 -2.04
N ASP A 33 8.92 2.38 -2.88
CA ASP A 33 10.06 3.21 -2.50
C ASP A 33 9.61 4.61 -2.04
N ASP A 34 8.73 5.25 -2.80
CA ASP A 34 8.09 6.53 -2.47
C ASP A 34 7.35 6.46 -1.13
N TYR A 35 6.57 5.39 -0.91
CA TYR A 35 5.90 5.16 0.35
C TYR A 35 6.90 5.05 1.52
N ARG A 36 7.99 4.30 1.36
CA ARG A 36 9.00 4.13 2.42
C ARG A 36 9.67 5.45 2.77
N ASP A 37 9.99 6.27 1.79
CA ASP A 37 10.63 7.56 2.02
C ASP A 37 9.67 8.57 2.66
N LEU A 38 8.40 8.52 2.29
CA LEU A 38 7.35 9.28 2.97
C LEU A 38 7.22 8.88 4.45
N VAL A 39 7.23 7.58 4.78
CA VAL A 39 7.15 7.15 6.18
C VAL A 39 8.39 7.55 6.98
N LYS A 40 9.59 7.42 6.40
CA LYS A 40 10.84 7.86 7.04
C LYS A 40 10.86 9.36 7.35
N SER A 41 10.23 10.17 6.51
CA SER A 41 10.11 11.62 6.70
C SER A 41 8.96 12.03 7.64
N GLY A 42 8.22 11.08 8.21
CA GLY A 42 7.13 11.33 9.15
C GLY A 42 5.77 11.61 8.48
N GLY A 43 5.65 11.33 7.19
CA GLY A 43 4.38 11.47 6.47
C GLY A 43 3.33 10.43 6.87
N SER A 44 2.08 10.69 6.49
CA SER A 44 0.96 9.83 6.84
C SER A 44 0.75 8.71 5.81
N SER A 45 0.97 7.47 6.23
CA SER A 45 0.70 6.28 5.41
C SER A 45 -0.72 6.26 4.87
N GLY A 46 -1.71 6.67 5.66
CA GLY A 46 -3.12 6.66 5.23
C GLY A 46 -3.41 7.69 4.14
N VAL A 47 -2.80 8.87 4.23
CA VAL A 47 -2.91 9.91 3.19
C VAL A 47 -2.28 9.40 1.90
N TYR A 48 -1.07 8.87 1.96
CA TYR A 48 -0.39 8.34 0.78
C TYR A 48 -1.22 7.25 0.08
N VAL A 49 -1.73 6.27 0.84
CA VAL A 49 -2.58 5.21 0.29
C VAL A 49 -3.85 5.77 -0.37
N ASN A 50 -4.50 6.75 0.24
CA ASN A 50 -5.74 7.30 -0.29
C ASN A 50 -5.56 8.08 -1.60
N PHE A 51 -4.41 8.75 -1.78
CA PHE A 51 -4.16 9.59 -2.96
C PHE A 51 -3.32 8.92 -4.03
N ASN A 52 -2.35 8.08 -3.66
CA ASN A 52 -1.38 7.51 -4.59
C ASN A 52 -1.60 6.01 -4.85
N VAL A 53 -2.39 5.31 -4.03
CA VAL A 53 -2.62 3.86 -4.20
C VAL A 53 -4.05 3.57 -4.63
N LYS A 54 -5.04 3.94 -3.80
CA LYS A 54 -6.46 3.62 -4.03
C LYS A 54 -7.03 3.99 -5.40
N PRO A 55 -6.77 5.19 -5.96
CA PRO A 55 -7.33 5.56 -7.25
C PRO A 55 -6.57 4.99 -8.45
N HIS A 56 -5.38 4.42 -8.23
CA HIS A 56 -4.45 4.04 -9.31
C HIS A 56 -4.30 2.53 -9.50
N PHE A 57 -4.61 1.72 -8.48
CA PHE A 57 -4.40 0.28 -8.52
C PHE A 57 -5.68 -0.49 -8.21
N GLU A 58 -5.93 -1.55 -8.99
CA GLU A 58 -6.97 -2.51 -8.67
C GLU A 58 -6.64 -3.25 -7.37
N CYS A 59 -7.67 -3.50 -6.56
CA CYS A 59 -7.50 -4.20 -5.31
C CYS A 59 -8.59 -5.23 -5.04
N LYS A 60 -8.26 -6.19 -4.19
CA LYS A 60 -9.23 -7.13 -3.62
C LYS A 60 -9.10 -7.15 -2.10
N GLU A 61 -10.23 -7.13 -1.41
CA GLU A 61 -10.30 -7.48 0.01
C GLU A 61 -9.97 -8.97 0.15
N VAL A 62 -9.14 -9.30 1.14
CA VAL A 62 -8.81 -10.68 1.49
C VAL A 62 -9.18 -10.94 2.94
N GLU A 63 -9.83 -12.09 3.18
CA GLU A 63 -10.21 -12.58 4.50
C GLU A 63 -9.03 -13.18 5.26
#